data_AF-A0A169C7B9-F1
#
_entry.id   AF-A0A169C7B9-F1
#
_cell.length_a   1.000
_cell.length_b   1.000
_cell.length_c   1.000
_cell.angle_alpha   90.00
_cell.angle_beta   90.00
_cell.angle_gamma   90.00
#
_symmetry.space_group_name_H-M   'P 1'
#
loop_
_entity.id
_entity.type
_entity.pdbx_description
1 polymer ?
#
loop_
_entity_poly.entity_id
_entity_poly.type
_entity_poly.pdbx_seq_one_letter_code
_entity_poly.pdbx_strand_id
1 'polypeptide(L)'
;MQPGSAFDSHVPSPLELALPLPAALAGTATVAAVSATQHRTAAHIMGALLYGTPPTSHEIDDRALAHLQIVMINKFRREEAFAFQLDASSAHGTGRQTLWLHPTIPLQFSFHGSRIPAINSTWVRALMEEANSGRGLRIVAEPAQQSESSGLTHAA
;
A
#
# COMPACT_ATOMS: atom_id res chain seq x y z
N MET A 1 26.68 8.37 -79.33
CA MET A 1 25.75 7.28 -79.68
C MET A 1 25.59 6.36 -78.48
N GLN A 2 24.37 6.28 -77.93
CA GLN A 2 23.86 5.25 -76.99
C GLN A 2 23.71 3.88 -77.71
N PRO A 3 23.12 2.80 -77.15
CA PRO A 3 23.14 2.20 -75.79
C PRO A 3 23.30 0.64 -75.86
N GLY A 4 23.14 -0.09 -74.74
CA GLY A 4 22.79 -1.52 -74.75
C GLY A 4 23.16 -2.21 -73.42
N SER A 5 22.27 -2.25 -72.43
CA SER A 5 21.12 -3.16 -72.26
C SER A 5 21.50 -4.51 -71.64
N ALA A 6 20.67 -4.86 -70.66
CA ALA A 6 20.74 -5.97 -69.73
C ALA A 6 20.41 -7.33 -70.34
N PHE A 7 20.89 -8.40 -69.68
CA PHE A 7 20.30 -9.76 -69.58
C PHE A 7 20.92 -10.35 -68.30
N ASP A 8 20.22 -10.45 -67.17
CA ASP A 8 19.17 -11.44 -66.82
C ASP A 8 19.56 -12.89 -67.12
N SER A 9 19.83 -13.65 -66.05
CA SER A 9 19.72 -15.10 -66.02
C SER A 9 19.27 -15.53 -64.63
N HIS A 10 17.95 -15.50 -64.51
CA HIS A 10 17.08 -16.26 -63.63
C HIS A 10 17.55 -17.68 -63.26
N VAL A 11 17.55 -18.01 -61.96
CA VAL A 11 17.35 -19.39 -61.47
C VAL A 11 16.46 -19.35 -60.21
N PRO A 12 15.43 -20.22 -60.10
CA PRO A 12 14.28 -20.06 -59.19
C PRO A 12 14.43 -20.61 -57.74
N SER A 13 13.50 -20.16 -56.89
CA SER A 13 13.13 -20.60 -55.52
C SER A 13 12.53 -22.03 -55.49
N PRO A 14 11.83 -22.51 -54.43
CA PRO A 14 11.87 -22.30 -52.96
C PRO A 14 12.01 -23.64 -52.21
N LEU A 15 12.33 -23.68 -50.91
CA LEU A 15 11.99 -24.84 -50.07
C LEU A 15 11.54 -24.38 -48.68
N GLU A 16 10.25 -24.11 -48.62
CA GLU A 16 9.41 -24.09 -47.44
C GLU A 16 9.52 -25.44 -46.72
N LEU A 17 10.06 -25.45 -45.51
CA LEU A 17 10.08 -26.63 -44.64
C LEU A 17 9.00 -26.42 -43.58
N ALA A 18 7.81 -26.91 -43.93
CA ALA A 18 6.64 -26.97 -43.09
C ALA A 18 6.65 -28.22 -42.19
N LEU A 19 6.08 -28.03 -40.98
CA LEU A 19 5.45 -29.01 -40.06
C LEU A 19 6.32 -29.76 -39.03
N PRO A 20 5.75 -30.27 -37.91
CA PRO A 20 4.37 -30.13 -37.36
C PRO A 20 4.28 -29.69 -35.87
N LEU A 21 3.10 -29.21 -35.47
CA LEU A 21 2.64 -29.10 -34.08
C LEU A 21 2.09 -30.46 -33.59
N PRO A 22 2.24 -30.82 -32.30
CA PRO A 22 1.09 -31.39 -31.61
C PRO A 22 0.91 -30.99 -30.13
N ALA A 23 -0.37 -30.78 -29.79
CA ALA A 23 -1.13 -31.28 -28.64
C ALA A 23 -0.67 -31.00 -27.20
N ALA A 24 -1.55 -30.26 -26.51
CA ALA A 24 -1.72 -30.19 -25.07
C ALA A 24 -1.74 -31.56 -24.39
N LEU A 25 -1.23 -31.64 -23.15
CA LEU A 25 -1.72 -32.55 -22.10
C LEU A 25 -1.39 -32.00 -20.72
N ALA A 26 -2.41 -32.00 -19.87
CA ALA A 26 -2.41 -31.56 -18.48
C ALA A 26 -1.47 -32.40 -17.59
N GLY A 27 -0.82 -31.75 -16.63
CA GLY A 27 0.05 -32.36 -15.63
C GLY A 27 -0.18 -31.79 -14.24
N THR A 28 -1.17 -32.34 -13.54
CA THR A 28 -1.23 -32.58 -12.08
C THR A 28 -0.50 -31.60 -11.15
N ALA A 29 -1.27 -30.66 -10.60
CA ALA A 29 -0.98 -30.06 -9.31
C ALA A 29 -1.37 -31.03 -8.19
N THR A 30 -0.39 -31.60 -7.49
CA THR A 30 -0.55 -32.16 -6.13
C THR A 30 0.77 -32.05 -5.39
N VAL A 31 0.91 -31.02 -4.56
CA VAL A 31 1.68 -31.14 -3.32
C VAL A 31 0.73 -30.81 -2.20
N ALA A 32 0.40 -31.85 -1.45
CA ALA A 32 -0.47 -31.82 -0.29
C ALA A 32 0.21 -31.07 0.87
N ALA A 33 -0.55 -30.12 1.41
CA ALA A 33 -0.75 -29.79 2.82
C ALA A 33 0.46 -29.85 3.78
N VAL A 34 0.89 -28.67 4.23
CA VAL A 34 1.16 -28.46 5.65
C VAL A 34 0.03 -27.60 6.20
N SER A 35 -0.82 -28.26 7.00
CA SER A 35 -1.87 -27.64 7.79
C SER A 35 -1.26 -26.66 8.79
N ALA A 36 -1.25 -25.39 8.44
CA ALA A 36 -1.26 -24.34 9.45
C ALA A 36 -2.73 -24.05 9.74
N THR A 37 -3.22 -24.56 10.87
CA THR A 37 -4.43 -24.07 11.52
C THR A 37 -4.22 -22.59 11.83
N GLN A 38 -4.44 -21.73 10.84
CA GLN A 38 -4.65 -20.32 11.07
C GLN A 38 -6.00 -20.26 11.78
N HIS A 39 -5.92 -20.14 13.11
CA HIS A 39 -6.92 -19.39 13.84
C HIS A 39 -7.14 -18.12 13.03
N ARG A 40 -8.28 -18.04 12.34
CA ARG A 40 -8.79 -16.79 11.79
C ARG A 40 -9.18 -15.96 13.01
N THR A 41 -8.19 -15.37 13.68
CA THR A 41 -8.35 -14.15 14.46
C THR A 41 -9.14 -13.22 13.53
N ALA A 42 -10.27 -12.69 14.02
CA ALA A 42 -11.21 -11.89 13.24
C ALA A 42 -10.48 -11.08 12.16
N ALA A 43 -10.82 -11.28 10.88
CA ALA A 43 -10.11 -10.65 9.77
C ALA A 43 -10.02 -9.15 10.05
N HIS A 44 -8.83 -8.72 10.47
CA HIS A 44 -8.58 -7.33 10.85
C HIS A 44 -8.77 -6.53 9.56
N ILE A 45 -9.65 -5.54 9.56
CA ILE A 45 -10.03 -4.84 8.34
C ILE A 45 -8.83 -3.99 7.90
N MET A 46 -8.06 -4.48 6.94
CA MET A 46 -6.80 -3.87 6.47
C MET A 46 -7.05 -2.87 5.35
N GLY A 47 -6.78 -1.61 5.64
CA GLY A 47 -6.64 -0.55 4.66
C GLY A 47 -5.19 -0.44 4.18
N ALA A 48 -4.95 0.54 3.31
CA ALA A 48 -3.64 0.84 2.76
C ALA A 48 -3.37 2.34 2.73
N LEU A 49 -2.16 2.71 3.14
CA LEU A 49 -1.56 4.01 2.89
C LEU A 49 -0.72 3.93 1.61
N LEU A 50 -1.12 4.67 0.58
CA LEU A 50 -0.40 4.72 -0.69
C LEU A 50 0.40 6.01 -0.77
N TYR A 51 1.70 5.90 -1.02
CA TYR A 51 2.61 7.05 -1.03
C TYR A 51 3.55 7.05 -2.25
N GLY A 52 3.74 8.22 -2.86
CA GLY A 52 4.72 8.43 -3.93
C GLY A 52 4.19 8.22 -5.35
N THR A 53 5.10 8.12 -6.31
CA THR A 53 4.80 7.89 -7.73
C THR A 53 5.93 7.04 -8.36
N PRO A 54 5.66 5.79 -8.77
CA PRO A 54 4.41 5.05 -8.61
C PRO A 54 4.05 4.84 -7.12
N PRO A 55 2.76 4.67 -6.78
CA PRO A 55 2.34 4.54 -5.39
C PRO A 55 2.88 3.24 -4.77
N THR A 56 3.55 3.37 -3.64
CA THR A 56 3.92 2.24 -2.78
C THR A 56 2.83 2.03 -1.74
N SER A 57 2.34 0.80 -1.60
CA SER A 57 1.25 0.44 -0.67
C SER A 57 1.80 -0.03 0.67
N HIS A 58 1.27 0.51 1.77
CA HIS A 58 1.58 0.10 3.13
C HIS A 58 0.29 -0.30 3.86
N GLU A 59 0.17 -1.59 4.20
CA GLU A 59 -1.00 -2.14 4.89
C GLU A 59 -1.06 -1.64 6.34
N ILE A 60 -2.21 -1.11 6.73
CA ILE A 60 -2.48 -0.59 8.07
C ILE A 60 -3.93 -0.93 8.42
N ASP A 61 -4.20 -1.21 9.68
CA ASP A 61 -5.57 -1.38 10.17
C ASP A 61 -6.45 -0.16 9.87
N ASP A 62 -7.67 -0.38 9.38
CA ASP A 62 -8.62 0.69 9.02
C ASP A 62 -8.84 1.65 10.20
N ARG A 63 -8.93 1.15 11.44
CA ARG A 63 -9.11 2.00 12.62
C ARG A 63 -7.87 2.87 12.82
N ALA A 64 -6.67 2.30 12.80
CA ALA A 64 -5.44 3.08 12.90
C ALA A 64 -5.28 4.07 11.73
N LEU A 65 -5.58 3.64 10.50
CA LEU A 65 -5.49 4.44 9.28
C LEU A 65 -6.40 5.67 9.34
N ALA A 66 -7.60 5.56 9.90
CA ALA A 66 -8.52 6.68 10.07
C ALA A 66 -7.95 7.76 11.02
N HIS A 67 -7.28 7.35 12.10
CA HIS A 67 -6.63 8.28 13.03
C HIS A 67 -5.38 8.91 12.41
N LEU A 68 -4.58 8.11 11.71
CA LEU A 68 -3.43 8.59 10.95
C LEU A 68 -3.86 9.62 9.90
N GLN A 69 -4.93 9.37 9.15
CA GLN A 69 -5.45 10.31 8.16
C GLN A 69 -5.68 11.71 8.76
N ILE A 70 -6.28 11.79 9.95
CA ILE A 70 -6.52 13.07 10.64
C ILE A 70 -5.19 13.75 10.98
N VAL A 71 -4.25 13.02 11.58
CA VAL A 71 -2.92 13.53 11.98
C VAL A 71 -2.14 14.03 10.76
N MET A 72 -2.05 13.21 9.71
CA MET A 72 -1.28 13.51 8.51
C MET A 72 -1.86 14.72 7.76
N ILE A 73 -3.19 14.81 7.61
CA ILE A 73 -3.85 15.99 7.02
C ILE A 73 -3.57 17.24 7.85
N ASN A 74 -3.64 17.16 9.19
CA ASN A 74 -3.35 18.31 10.05
C ASN A 74 -1.91 18.80 9.92
N LYS A 75 -0.93 17.90 9.80
CA LYS A 75 0.47 18.29 9.55
C LYS A 75 0.67 18.88 8.17
N PHE A 76 0.10 18.26 7.13
CA PHE A 76 0.23 18.76 5.77
C PHE A 76 -0.43 20.11 5.52
N ARG A 77 -1.58 20.39 6.17
CA ARG A 77 -2.20 21.73 6.14
C ARG A 77 -1.30 22.84 6.70
N ARG A 78 -0.27 22.48 7.47
CA ARG A 78 0.74 23.38 8.04
C ARG A 78 2.06 23.34 7.26
N GLU A 79 2.07 22.72 6.08
CA GLU A 79 3.26 22.48 5.26
C GLU A 79 4.38 21.74 6.02
N GLU A 80 4.02 20.89 6.99
CA GLU A 80 4.98 20.20 7.83
C GLU A 80 5.28 18.79 7.31
N ALA A 81 6.52 18.58 6.89
CA ALA A 81 7.06 17.26 6.60
C ALA A 81 7.49 16.54 7.89
N PHE A 82 7.33 15.22 7.93
CA PHE A 82 7.68 14.43 9.11
C PHE A 82 8.01 12.98 8.75
N ALA A 83 8.72 12.30 9.64
CA ALA A 83 9.00 10.88 9.51
C ALA A 83 7.85 10.04 10.08
N PHE A 84 7.46 8.98 9.39
CA PHE A 84 6.50 7.97 9.83
C PHE A 84 7.17 6.60 9.87
N GLN A 85 7.18 5.97 11.04
CA GLN A 85 7.79 4.68 11.30
C GLN A 85 6.74 3.58 11.19
N LEU A 86 7.01 2.62 10.31
CA LEU A 86 6.23 1.40 10.14
C LEU A 86 7.05 0.20 10.62
N ASP A 87 6.43 -0.65 11.41
CA ASP A 87 6.95 -1.99 11.63
C ASP A 87 6.71 -2.79 10.35
N ALA A 88 7.72 -3.53 9.88
CA ALA A 88 7.54 -4.28 8.65
C ALA A 88 6.41 -5.31 8.80
N SER A 89 5.39 -5.16 7.96
CA SER A 89 4.53 -6.29 7.61
C SER A 89 5.40 -7.35 6.95
N SER A 90 5.09 -8.63 7.23
CA SER A 90 5.82 -9.80 6.73
C SER A 90 6.00 -9.85 5.20
N ALA A 91 5.27 -9.00 4.46
CA ALA A 91 5.34 -8.87 3.01
C ALA A 91 6.59 -8.16 2.46
N HIS A 92 7.25 -7.26 3.22
CA HIS A 92 8.30 -6.38 2.67
C HIS A 92 9.71 -6.61 3.26
N GLY A 93 9.92 -7.73 3.95
CA GLY A 93 11.21 -8.10 4.57
C GLY A 93 11.28 -7.74 6.05
N THR A 94 12.25 -8.33 6.76
CA THR A 94 12.39 -8.16 8.21
C THR A 94 13.10 -6.83 8.52
N GLY A 95 12.39 -5.82 8.99
CA GLY A 95 13.01 -4.55 9.41
C GLY A 95 12.04 -3.49 9.92
N ARG A 96 12.59 -2.35 10.35
CA ARG A 96 11.82 -1.13 10.60
C ARG A 96 11.88 -0.28 9.33
N GLN A 97 10.74 0.16 8.83
CA GLN A 97 10.68 1.09 7.70
C GLN A 97 10.38 2.50 8.21
N THR A 98 11.02 3.51 7.60
CA THR A 98 10.71 4.91 7.88
C THR A 98 10.37 5.60 6.57
N LEU A 99 9.14 6.09 6.49
CA LEU A 99 8.64 6.91 5.40
C LEU A 99 8.87 8.38 5.73
N TRP A 100 9.52 9.11 4.83
CA TRP A 100 9.54 10.56 4.90
C TRP A 100 8.31 11.11 4.18
N LEU A 101 7.39 11.74 4.92
CA LEU A 101 6.13 12.24 4.38
C LEU A 101 6.21 13.75 4.15
N HIS A 102 5.78 14.19 2.97
CA HIS A 102 5.85 15.59 2.53
C HIS A 102 4.54 16.03 1.83
N PRO A 103 4.01 17.23 2.07
CA PRO A 103 2.74 17.71 1.50
C PRO A 103 2.68 17.71 -0.04
N THR A 104 3.82 17.85 -0.71
CA THR A 104 3.90 17.91 -2.17
C THR A 104 3.97 16.53 -2.86
N ILE A 105 4.07 15.45 -2.09
CA ILE A 105 4.13 14.09 -2.63
C ILE A 105 2.74 13.46 -2.52
N PRO A 106 2.20 12.82 -3.59
CA PRO A 106 0.89 12.18 -3.53
C PRO A 106 0.76 11.19 -2.37
N LEU A 107 -0.32 11.35 -1.61
CA LEU A 107 -0.72 10.46 -0.52
C LEU A 107 -2.20 10.10 -0.68
N GLN A 108 -2.51 8.81 -0.62
CA GLN A 108 -3.88 8.30 -0.67
C GLN A 108 -4.12 7.34 0.50
N PHE A 109 -5.33 7.43 1.06
CA PHE A 109 -5.84 6.52 2.09
C PHE A 109 -6.90 5.62 1.43
N SER A 110 -6.68 4.32 1.43
CA SER A 110 -7.63 3.32 0.93
C SER A 110 -8.15 2.48 2.08
N PHE A 111 -9.45 2.49 2.33
CA PHE A 111 -10.10 1.72 3.39
C PHE A 111 -10.78 0.48 2.81
N HIS A 112 -10.77 -0.63 3.55
CA HIS A 112 -11.44 -1.86 3.12
C HIS A 112 -12.93 -1.89 3.50
N GLY A 113 -13.30 -1.28 4.63
CA GLY A 113 -14.69 -1.18 5.07
C GLY A 113 -15.45 0.01 4.48
N SER A 114 -16.76 -0.15 4.23
CA SER A 114 -17.63 0.98 3.85
C SER A 114 -18.03 1.86 5.05
N ARG A 115 -17.90 1.36 6.28
CA ARG A 115 -18.19 2.12 7.50
C ARG A 115 -16.95 2.86 7.96
N ILE A 116 -17.09 4.17 8.18
CA ILE A 116 -16.03 5.01 8.77
C ILE A 116 -15.75 4.52 10.20
N PRO A 117 -14.48 4.21 10.55
CA PRO A 117 -14.10 3.84 11.91
C PRO A 117 -14.41 4.95 12.92
N ALA A 118 -14.86 4.58 14.13
CA ALA A 118 -15.08 5.54 15.19
C ALA A 118 -13.76 6.19 15.63
N ILE A 119 -13.77 7.52 15.77
CA ILE A 119 -12.56 8.29 16.09
C ILE A 119 -12.42 8.46 17.61
N ASN A 120 -11.23 8.14 18.10
CA ASN A 120 -10.74 8.37 19.44
C ASN A 120 -9.86 9.63 19.46
N SER A 121 -10.40 10.73 19.99
CA SER A 121 -9.69 12.01 20.09
C SER A 121 -8.43 11.95 20.96
N THR A 122 -8.45 11.13 22.03
CA THR A 122 -7.27 10.88 22.87
C THR A 122 -6.17 10.20 22.06
N TRP A 123 -6.52 9.28 21.17
CA TRP A 123 -5.55 8.64 20.29
C TRP A 123 -4.99 9.59 19.23
N VAL A 124 -5.84 10.42 18.61
CA VAL A 124 -5.38 11.46 17.67
C VAL A 124 -4.37 12.40 18.35
N ARG A 125 -4.63 12.80 19.60
CA ARG A 125 -3.69 13.62 20.39
C ARG A 125 -2.36 12.90 20.62
N ALA A 126 -2.38 11.65 21.08
CA ALA A 126 -1.16 10.86 21.29
C ALA A 126 -0.35 10.67 20.01
N LEU A 127 -1.02 10.44 18.87
CA LEU A 127 -0.36 10.33 17.57
C LEU A 127 0.22 11.67 17.09
N MET A 128 -0.49 12.79 17.29
CA MET A 128 0.05 14.12 17.01
C MET A 128 1.31 14.41 17.84
N GLU A 129 1.33 14.02 19.11
CA GLU A 129 2.51 14.15 19.98
C GLU A 129 3.71 13.35 19.44
N GLU A 130 3.50 12.10 19.05
CA GLU A 130 4.54 11.28 18.40
C GLU A 130 5.04 11.92 17.09
N ALA A 131 4.12 12.42 16.25
CA ALA A 131 4.47 13.06 14.98
C ALA A 131 5.25 14.37 15.14
N ASN A 132 5.12 15.04 16.29
CA ASN A 132 5.86 16.26 16.63
C ASN A 132 7.17 15.95 17.37
N SER A 133 7.42 14.69 17.72
CA SER A 133 8.64 14.27 18.39
C SER A 133 9.79 14.08 17.40
N GLY A 134 11.03 14.20 17.88
CA GLY A 134 12.23 13.95 17.06
C GLY A 134 12.40 12.49 16.60
N ARG A 135 11.59 11.55 17.10
CA ARG A 135 11.63 10.12 16.71
C ARG A 135 10.74 9.82 15.50
N GLY A 136 9.87 10.75 15.11
CA GLY A 136 8.85 10.54 14.08
C GLY A 136 7.59 9.88 14.62
N LEU A 137 6.52 9.91 13.81
CA LEU A 137 5.24 9.29 14.10
C LEU A 137 5.40 7.76 14.14
N ARG A 138 4.99 7.14 15.24
CA ARG A 138 4.76 5.69 15.32
C ARG A 138 3.33 5.42 15.72
N ILE A 139 2.77 4.31 15.24
CA ILE A 139 1.46 3.86 15.70
C ILE A 139 1.64 3.37 17.15
N VAL A 140 0.96 4.02 18.09
CA VAL A 140 0.91 3.61 19.50
C VAL A 140 -0.39 2.86 19.78
N ALA A 141 -0.39 2.05 20.85
CA ALA A 141 -1.60 1.37 21.31
C ALA A 141 -2.71 2.40 21.58
N GLU A 142 -3.95 2.03 21.24
CA GLU A 142 -5.09 2.90 21.43
C GLU A 142 -5.32 3.21 22.93
N PRO A 143 -5.26 4.48 23.36
CA PRO A 143 -5.56 4.87 24.72
C PRO A 143 -7.06 4.76 25.00
N ALA A 144 -7.43 4.52 26.26
CA ALA A 144 -8.82 4.60 26.69
C ALA A 144 -9.39 5.99 26.37
N GLN A 145 -10.56 6.03 25.73
CA GLN A 145 -11.24 7.29 25.47
C GLN A 145 -11.56 7.98 26.79
N GLN A 146 -10.96 9.15 26.99
CA GLN A 146 -11.38 10.03 28.06
C GLN A 146 -12.68 10.68 27.62
N SER A 147 -13.80 10.18 28.14
CA SER A 147 -15.05 10.93 28.07
C SER A 147 -14.78 12.26 28.75
N GLU A 148 -14.72 13.35 27.99
CA GLU A 148 -14.76 14.69 28.55
C GLU A 148 -16.09 14.79 29.28
N SER A 149 -16.09 14.48 30.58
CA SER A 149 -17.23 14.74 31.46
C SER A 149 -17.38 16.25 31.45
N SER A 150 -18.24 16.73 30.55
CA SER A 150 -18.60 18.12 30.42
C SER A 150 -19.01 18.58 31.81
N GLY A 151 -18.12 19.34 32.44
CA GLY A 151 -18.35 19.96 33.74
C GLY A 151 -19.46 20.97 33.56
N LEU A 152 -20.70 20.50 33.66
CA LEU A 152 -21.89 21.31 33.79
C LEU A 152 -21.89 21.90 35.21
N THR A 153 -20.95 22.79 35.51
CA THR A 153 -21.12 23.73 36.62
C THR A 153 -22.16 24.75 36.18
N HIS A 154 -23.41 24.35 36.38
CA HIS A 154 -24.56 25.21 36.54
C HIS A 154 -24.27 26.14 37.73
N ALA A 155 -23.84 27.37 37.46
CA ALA A 155 -23.77 28.42 38.47
C ALA A 155 -24.83 29.46 38.13
N ALA A 156 -25.75 29.59 39.08
CA ALA A 156 -26.96 30.41 39.10
C ALA A 156 -26.71 31.93 39.14
#